data_AF-A0A357R635-F1
#
_entry.id   AF-A0A357R635-F1
#
_cell.length_a   1.000
_cell.length_b   1.000
_cell.length_c   1.000
_cell.angle_alpha   90.00
_cell.angle_beta   90.00
_cell.angle_gamma   90.00
#
_symmetry.space_group_name_H-M   'P 1'
#
loop_
_entity.id
_entity.type
_entity.pdbx_description
1 polymer ?
#
loop_
_entity_poly.entity_id
_entity_poly.type
_entity_poly.pdbx_seq_one_letter_code
_entity_poly.pdbx_strand_id
1 'polypeptide(L)'
;MTNERLAARHYLKTNILGAYETADIIWQSDSEGTSHRTFADSFVYTDETSHTIERDMVVEDRVFRVHSVFPVKSASTPTKKMLSVIESDLEKALKNA
;
A
#
# COMPACT_ATOMS: atom_id res chain seq x y z
N MET A 1 3.89 14.31 -28.98
CA MET A 1 5.35 14.29 -28.74
C MET A 1 5.82 15.10 -27.53
N THR A 2 5.19 16.21 -27.15
CA THR A 2 5.61 17.03 -25.98
C THR A 2 5.39 16.32 -24.65
N ASN A 3 4.33 15.52 -24.54
CA ASN A 3 3.92 14.85 -23.30
C ASN A 3 4.83 13.66 -22.91
N GLU A 4 5.26 12.85 -23.88
CA GLU A 4 6.13 11.68 -23.63
C GLU A 4 7.52 12.09 -23.12
N ARG A 5 8.09 13.17 -23.66
CA ARG A 5 9.38 13.71 -23.18
C ARG A 5 9.28 14.25 -21.76
N LEU A 6 8.16 14.90 -21.41
CA LEU A 6 7.90 15.38 -20.06
C LEU A 6 7.74 14.20 -19.09
N ALA A 7 6.94 13.20 -19.45
CA ALA A 7 6.76 11.97 -18.67
C ALA A 7 8.08 11.22 -18.45
N ALA A 8 8.93 11.09 -19.48
CA ALA A 8 10.24 10.45 -19.36
C ALA A 8 11.20 11.23 -18.44
N ARG A 9 11.23 12.57 -18.53
CA ARG A 9 12.05 13.40 -17.62
C ARG A 9 11.55 13.35 -16.19
N HIS A 10 10.24 13.34 -16.00
CA HIS A 10 9.63 13.18 -14.69
C HIS A 10 10.03 11.83 -14.09
N TYR A 11 9.84 10.74 -14.84
CA TYR A 11 10.25 9.39 -14.44
C TYR A 11 11.73 9.31 -14.07
N LEU A 12 12.64 9.88 -14.87
CA LEU A 12 14.07 9.86 -14.54
C LEU A 12 14.41 10.62 -13.24
N LYS A 13 13.57 11.57 -12.82
CA LYS A 13 13.77 12.34 -11.59
C LYS A 13 13.16 11.64 -10.38
N THR A 14 12.00 11.02 -10.53
CA THR A 14 11.20 10.49 -9.41
C THR A 14 11.15 8.97 -9.34
N ASN A 15 11.57 8.27 -10.40
CA ASN A 15 11.29 6.86 -10.68
C ASN A 15 9.80 6.51 -10.74
N ILE A 16 8.93 7.50 -10.96
CA ILE A 16 7.47 7.32 -11.05
C ILE A 16 7.03 7.52 -12.50
N LEU A 17 6.35 6.52 -13.05
CA LEU A 17 5.84 6.55 -14.41
C LEU A 17 4.32 6.64 -14.38
N GLY A 18 3.75 7.71 -14.93
CA GLY A 18 2.30 7.92 -14.99
C GLY A 18 1.90 9.34 -14.59
N ALA A 19 0.59 9.59 -14.52
CA ALA A 19 0.03 10.89 -14.15
C ALA A 19 -0.09 11.10 -12.63
N TYR A 20 0.36 10.14 -11.84
CA TYR A 20 0.20 10.12 -10.40
C TYR A 20 1.53 10.43 -9.70
N GLU A 21 1.58 11.54 -8.98
CA GLU A 21 2.68 11.87 -8.07
C GLU A 21 2.47 11.10 -6.77
N THR A 22 3.45 10.29 -6.36
CA THR A 22 3.35 9.60 -5.07
C THR A 22 3.63 10.60 -3.96
N ALA A 23 2.70 10.77 -3.02
CA ALA A 23 3.04 11.43 -1.77
C ALA A 23 4.16 10.65 -1.06
N ASP A 24 4.99 11.36 -0.32
CA ASP A 24 6.07 10.74 0.45
C ASP A 24 5.51 9.73 1.45
N ILE A 25 6.26 8.65 1.64
CA ILE A 25 5.95 7.68 2.69
C ILE A 25 6.50 8.22 4.01
N ILE A 26 5.62 8.41 4.98
CA ILE A 26 5.96 8.91 6.32
C ILE A 26 5.53 7.93 7.41
N TRP A 27 6.04 8.17 8.61
CA TRP A 27 5.52 7.57 9.83
C TRP A 27 4.50 8.53 10.44
N GLN A 28 3.27 8.06 10.61
CA GLN A 28 2.18 8.82 11.23
C GLN A 28 1.61 8.00 12.39
N SER A 29 1.38 8.66 13.53
CA SER A 29 0.68 8.03 14.66
C SER A 29 -0.83 8.03 14.41
N ASP A 30 -1.50 6.92 14.71
CA ASP A 30 -2.96 6.85 14.74
C ASP A 30 -3.56 7.48 16.01
N SER A 31 -4.88 7.41 16.13
CA SER A 31 -5.65 7.88 17.30
C SER A 31 -5.21 7.26 18.63
N GLU A 32 -4.63 6.07 18.60
CA GLU A 32 -4.16 5.32 19.76
C GLU A 32 -2.66 5.51 20.01
N GLY A 33 -1.98 6.34 19.20
CA GLY A 33 -0.55 6.62 19.31
C GLY A 33 0.37 5.60 18.62
N THR A 34 -0.17 4.58 17.94
CA THR A 34 0.62 3.58 17.22
C THR A 34 1.14 4.18 15.92
N SER A 35 2.44 4.01 15.65
CA SER A 35 3.07 4.55 14.45
C SER A 35 2.91 3.62 13.25
N HIS A 36 2.36 4.16 12.16
CA HIS A 36 2.12 3.45 10.91
C HIS A 36 2.87 4.09 9.76
N ARG A 37 3.35 3.25 8.85
CA ARG A 37 3.97 3.70 7.61
C ARG A 37 2.87 3.94 6.58
N THR A 38 2.62 5.21 6.25
CA THR A 38 1.53 5.65 5.37
C THR A 38 2.02 6.75 4.43
N PHE A 39 1.13 7.30 3.59
CA PHE A 39 1.45 8.45 2.74
C PHE A 39 1.18 9.76 3.46
N ALA A 40 1.97 10.80 3.16
CA ALA A 40 1.89 12.11 3.81
C ALA A 40 0.53 12.82 3.69
N ASP A 41 -0.24 12.48 2.67
CA ASP A 41 -1.59 12.99 2.38
C ASP A 41 -2.71 12.03 2.82
N SER A 42 -2.39 11.04 3.64
CA SER A 42 -3.36 10.09 4.18
C SER A 42 -3.74 10.43 5.63
N PHE A 43 -4.95 10.01 5.99
CA PHE A 43 -5.44 10.03 7.36
C PHE A 43 -5.52 8.60 7.88
N VAL A 44 -4.96 8.38 9.07
CA VAL A 44 -4.92 7.06 9.70
C VAL A 44 -5.73 7.09 10.98
N TYR A 45 -6.67 6.16 11.11
CA TYR A 45 -7.43 5.95 12.34
C TYR A 45 -7.51 4.46 12.67
N THR A 46 -7.49 4.17 13.97
CA THR A 46 -7.59 2.81 14.49
C THR A 46 -8.68 2.78 15.55
N ASP A 47 -9.60 1.83 15.42
CA ASP A 47 -10.59 1.49 16.43
C ASP A 47 -10.35 0.05 16.95
N GLU A 48 -11.23 -0.46 17.82
CA GLU A 48 -11.07 -1.79 18.42
C GLU A 48 -11.10 -2.95 17.40
N THR A 49 -11.72 -2.74 16.24
CA THR A 49 -11.99 -3.76 15.22
C THR A 49 -11.16 -3.58 13.97
N SER A 50 -10.89 -2.33 13.58
CA SER A 50 -10.33 -1.99 12.29
C SER A 50 -9.27 -0.89 12.37
N HIS A 51 -8.32 -1.00 11.46
CA HIS A 51 -7.33 -0.01 11.14
C HIS A 51 -7.65 0.51 9.74
N THR A 52 -7.89 1.81 9.60
CA THR A 52 -8.27 2.39 8.32
C THR A 52 -7.34 3.51 7.91
N ILE A 53 -7.06 3.53 6.60
CA ILE A 53 -6.30 4.57 5.93
C ILE A 53 -7.20 5.21 4.90
N GLU A 54 -7.44 6.50 5.03
CA GLU A 54 -8.17 7.31 4.06
C GLU A 54 -7.23 8.20 3.28
N ARG A 55 -7.48 8.33 1.97
CA ARG A 55 -6.72 9.22 1.10
C ARG A 55 -7.62 9.80 0.02
N ASP A 56 -7.54 11.11 -0.18
CA ASP A 56 -8.17 11.80 -1.30
C ASP A 56 -7.18 11.87 -2.46
N MET A 57 -7.48 11.17 -3.56
CA MET A 57 -6.67 11.12 -4.77
C MET A 57 -7.29 11.99 -5.86
N VAL A 58 -6.56 13.00 -6.32
CA VAL A 58 -6.95 13.80 -7.48
C VAL A 58 -6.48 13.08 -8.74
N VAL A 59 -7.43 12.70 -9.59
CA VAL A 59 -7.16 12.12 -10.91
C VAL A 59 -7.89 12.98 -11.93
N GLU A 60 -7.11 13.69 -12.75
CA GLU A 60 -7.62 14.76 -13.62
C GLU A 60 -8.39 15.81 -12.78
N ASP A 61 -9.65 16.09 -13.11
CA ASP A 61 -10.48 17.08 -12.41
C ASP A 61 -11.44 16.44 -11.39
N ARG A 62 -11.15 15.21 -10.95
CA ARG A 62 -12.01 14.44 -10.03
C ARG A 62 -11.25 14.01 -8.79
N VAL A 63 -11.93 14.09 -7.64
CA VAL A 63 -11.43 13.61 -6.36
C VAL A 63 -12.03 12.23 -6.07
N PHE A 64 -11.15 11.24 -5.89
CA PHE A 64 -11.50 9.88 -5.48
C PHE A 64 -11.07 9.67 -4.04
N ARG A 65 -12.03 9.38 -3.16
CA ARG A 65 -11.74 9.02 -1.79
C ARG A 65 -11.52 7.52 -1.68
N VAL A 66 -10.30 7.12 -1.30
CA VAL A 66 -9.90 5.72 -1.13
C VAL A 66 -9.86 5.39 0.36
N HIS A 67 -10.64 4.39 0.76
CA HIS A 67 -10.64 3.84 2.12
C HIS A 67 -10.04 2.44 2.11
N SER A 68 -8.92 2.24 2.81
CA SER A 68 -8.31 0.93 3.01
C SER A 68 -8.55 0.48 4.45
N VAL A 69 -9.44 -0.50 4.64
CA VAL A 69 -9.84 -1.00 5.97
C VAL A 69 -9.21 -2.37 6.20
N PHE A 70 -8.42 -2.48 7.27
CA PHE A 70 -7.72 -3.70 7.67
C PHE A 70 -8.18 -4.13 9.07
N PRO A 71 -8.35 -5.42 9.37
CA PRO A 71 -8.63 -5.87 10.72
C PRO A 71 -7.41 -5.67 11.63
N VAL A 72 -7.63 -5.18 12.86
CA VAL A 72 -6.54 -4.99 13.86
C VAL A 72 -5.87 -6.31 14.22
N LYS A 73 -6.66 -7.37 14.36
CA LYS A 73 -6.15 -8.74 14.54
C LYS A 73 -6.08 -9.42 13.18
N SER A 74 -4.86 -9.55 12.64
CA SER A 74 -4.67 -10.30 11.40
C SER A 74 -4.93 -11.79 11.65
N ALA A 75 -5.91 -12.38 10.97
CA ALA A 75 -6.08 -13.84 10.98
C ALA A 75 -4.94 -14.53 10.20
N SER A 76 -4.50 -13.93 9.09
CA SER A 76 -3.31 -14.29 8.32
C SER A 76 -3.11 -13.24 7.21
N THR A 77 -1.90 -12.70 7.04
CA THR A 77 -1.61 -11.77 5.93
C THR A 77 -1.55 -12.51 4.59
N PRO A 78 -1.84 -11.87 3.44
CA PRO A 78 -1.66 -12.50 2.13
C PRO A 78 -0.27 -13.12 1.95
N THR A 79 0.78 -12.43 2.43
CA THR A 79 2.15 -12.94 2.46
C THR A 79 2.28 -14.22 3.28
N LYS A 80 1.71 -14.25 4.49
CA LYS A 80 1.75 -15.44 5.36
C LYS A 80 1.04 -16.64 4.72
N LYS A 81 -0.08 -16.41 4.02
CA LYS A 81 -0.75 -17.46 3.23
C LYS A 81 0.13 -17.96 2.09
N MET A 82 0.75 -17.06 1.34
CA MET A 82 1.65 -17.41 0.24
C MET A 82 2.83 -18.24 0.73
N LEU A 83 3.48 -17.84 1.84
CA LEU A 83 4.58 -18.59 2.43
C LEU A 83 4.15 -20.00 2.87
N SER A 84 2.98 -20.13 3.48
CA SER A 84 2.43 -21.42 3.88
C SER A 84 2.18 -22.37 2.69
N VAL A 85 1.76 -21.83 1.54
CA VAL A 85 1.60 -22.63 0.31
C VAL A 85 2.97 -23.12 -0.19
N ILE A 86 3.97 -22.23 -0.23
CA ILE A 86 5.34 -22.58 -0.63
C ILE A 86 5.90 -23.69 0.27
N GLU A 87 5.76 -23.54 1.59
CA GLU A 87 6.18 -24.54 2.57
C GLU A 87 5.48 -25.89 2.34
N SER A 88 4.16 -25.88 2.11
CA SER A 88 3.40 -27.11 1.84
C SER A 88 3.86 -27.83 0.57
N ASP A 89 4.18 -27.09 -0.49
CA ASP A 89 4.63 -27.68 -1.75
C ASP A 89 6.06 -28.23 -1.65
N LEU A 90 6.95 -27.55 -0.91
CA LEU A 90 8.28 -28.06 -0.58
C LEU A 90 8.20 -29.35 0.24
N GLU A 91 7.34 -29.40 1.25
CA GLU A 91 7.13 -30.62 2.06
C GLU A 91 6.62 -31.79 1.22
N LYS A 92 5.69 -31.56 0.28
CA LYS A 92 5.21 -32.59 -0.63
C LYS A 92 6.33 -33.09 -1.54
N ALA A 93 7.13 -32.19 -2.11
CA ALA A 93 8.25 -32.56 -2.96
C ALA A 93 9.28 -33.41 -2.20
N LEU A 94 9.56 -33.07 -0.93
CA LEU A 94 10.48 -33.83 -0.08
C LEU A 94 9.95 -35.21 0.31
N LYS A 95 8.64 -35.35 0.55
CA LYS A 95 8.00 -36.64 0.89
C LYS A 95 7.85 -37.58 -0.30
N ASN A 96 7.92 -37.04 -1.52
CA ASN A 96 7.79 -37.79 -2.78
C ASN A 96 9.14 -38.12 -3.43
N ALA A 97 10.26 -37.77 -2.79
CA ALA A 97 11.64 -38.06 -3.21
C ALA A 97 12.21 -39.25 -2.44
#